data_AF-A0A250IDA1-F1
#
_entry.id   AF-A0A250IDA1-F1
#
_cell.length_a   1.000
_cell.length_b   1.000
_cell.length_c   1.000
_cell.angle_alpha   90.00
_cell.angle_beta   90.00
_cell.angle_gamma   90.00
#
_symmetry.space_group_name_H-M   'P 1'
#
loop_
_entity.id
_entity.type
_entity.pdbx_description
1 polymer ?
#
loop_
_entity_poly.entity_id
_entity_poly.type
_entity_poly.pdbx_seq_one_letter_code
_entity_poly.pdbx_strand_id
1 'polypeptide(L)'
;MALDADGWADIRDTLAPPPPDAFLDEGTEASFLKQKVKEQFDRTVELSVSSAGVTGYGFFYWARLPWRRPVEGEMSLVSFSWPTEYLEERGEERMRELIERLAALLPYESGHAGLAFSSPNLWGPAMKDIHEEAMRYPGLDVTHGQKELGTRVDGVHWLNFLGPEVLRQVGGEEALRGQLSAVSTRVEALAGGRAVVALGEEPEAGDLAQGETLPAYRELARVLERWLYPCPPLLAWRDCPAGSAQRWWRRFLD
;
A
#
# COMPACT_ATOMS: atom_id res chain seq x y z
N MET A 1 -6.61 3.27 39.25
CA MET A 1 -7.31 4.57 39.27
C MET A 1 -8.60 4.37 38.52
N ALA A 2 -9.76 4.54 39.16
CA ALA A 2 -11.04 4.35 38.48
C ALA A 2 -11.24 5.49 37.46
N LEU A 3 -11.66 5.15 36.25
CA LEU A 3 -12.04 6.15 35.25
C LEU A 3 -13.27 6.91 35.76
N ASP A 4 -13.21 8.23 35.65
CA ASP A 4 -14.33 9.11 35.95
C ASP A 4 -15.42 9.00 34.87
N ALA A 5 -16.54 9.68 35.09
CA ALA A 5 -17.67 9.64 34.16
C ALA A 5 -17.28 10.11 32.76
N ASP A 6 -16.39 11.10 32.67
CA ASP A 6 -15.87 11.64 31.40
C ASP A 6 -14.96 10.63 30.70
N GLY A 7 -14.10 9.92 31.43
CA GLY A 7 -13.28 8.84 30.91
C GLY A 7 -14.10 7.67 30.37
N TRP A 8 -15.20 7.32 31.04
CA TRP A 8 -16.14 6.31 30.55
C TRP A 8 -16.94 6.78 29.32
N ALA A 9 -17.27 8.07 29.25
CA ALA A 9 -17.92 8.65 28.07
C ALA A 9 -16.99 8.64 26.86
N ASP A 10 -15.72 9.04 27.02
CA ASP A 10 -14.70 9.04 25.96
C ASP A 10 -14.47 7.63 25.40
N ILE A 11 -14.47 6.60 26.27
CA ILE A 11 -14.35 5.18 25.84
C ILE A 11 -15.58 4.73 25.05
N ARG A 12 -16.79 5.04 25.51
CA ARG A 12 -18.02 4.63 24.82
C ARG A 12 -18.15 5.29 23.46
N ASP A 13 -17.75 6.55 23.36
CA ASP A 13 -17.76 7.31 22.13
C ASP A 13 -16.72 6.77 21.12
N THR A 14 -15.50 6.48 21.60
CA THR A 14 -14.44 5.86 20.78
C THR A 14 -14.86 4.49 20.22
N LEU A 15 -15.70 3.75 20.96
CA LEU A 15 -16.19 2.43 20.58
C LEU A 15 -17.52 2.48 19.80
N ALA A 16 -18.12 3.66 19.65
CA ALA A 16 -19.34 3.80 18.87
C ALA A 16 -19.03 3.60 17.36
N PRO A 17 -19.97 3.03 16.59
CA PRO A 17 -19.80 2.94 15.14
C PRO A 17 -19.64 4.34 14.55
N PRO A 18 -18.69 4.55 13.62
CA PRO A 18 -18.47 5.87 13.04
C PRO A 18 -19.73 6.35 12.31
N PRO A 19 -20.09 7.63 12.42
CA PRO A 19 -21.21 8.18 11.67
C PRO A 19 -20.96 8.06 10.16
N PRO A 20 -22.00 7.81 9.35
CA PRO A 20 -21.88 7.81 7.90
C PRO A 20 -21.53 9.23 7.42
N ASP A 21 -20.41 9.35 6.72
CA ASP A 21 -19.99 10.48 5.89
C ASP A 21 -20.30 11.88 6.47
N ALA A 22 -19.47 12.34 7.41
CA ALA A 22 -19.51 13.72 7.88
C ALA A 22 -18.25 14.47 7.47
N PHE A 23 -18.41 15.66 6.89
CA PHE A 23 -17.27 16.55 6.77
C PHE A 23 -16.88 17.12 8.17
N LEU A 24 -15.60 17.39 8.48
CA LEU A 24 -15.19 18.01 9.77
C LEU A 24 -15.93 19.32 10.05
N ASP A 25 -16.31 20.03 8.99
CA ASP A 25 -17.03 21.30 9.02
C ASP A 25 -18.53 21.09 9.28
N GLU A 26 -19.02 19.85 9.14
CA GLU A 26 -20.41 19.41 9.37
C GLU A 26 -20.57 18.67 10.70
N GLY A 27 -19.49 18.19 11.30
CA GLY A 27 -19.49 17.53 12.61
C GLY A 27 -19.54 18.55 13.75
N THR A 28 -20.71 18.71 14.39
CA THR A 28 -20.85 19.54 15.60
C THR A 28 -20.42 18.85 16.90
N GLU A 29 -20.11 17.55 16.86
CA GLU A 29 -19.71 16.79 18.04
C GLU A 29 -18.20 16.94 18.34
N ALA A 30 -17.91 17.56 19.49
CA ALA A 30 -16.56 17.84 19.95
C ALA A 30 -15.72 16.57 20.13
N SER A 31 -16.34 15.41 20.37
CA SER A 31 -15.66 14.14 20.59
C SER A 31 -15.18 13.50 19.28
N PHE A 32 -15.98 13.53 18.21
CA PHE A 32 -15.56 13.17 16.84
C PHE A 32 -14.38 14.02 16.36
N LEU A 33 -14.48 15.35 16.55
CA LEU A 33 -13.38 16.28 16.24
C LEU A 33 -12.13 15.97 17.07
N LYS A 34 -12.29 15.71 18.37
CA LYS A 34 -11.19 15.35 19.28
C LYS A 34 -10.54 14.02 18.88
N GLN A 35 -11.32 13.02 18.44
CA GLN A 35 -10.82 11.74 17.96
C GLN A 35 -10.03 11.89 16.67
N LYS A 36 -10.56 12.61 15.67
CA LYS A 36 -9.83 12.88 14.41
C LYS A 36 -8.57 13.71 14.64
N VAL A 37 -8.65 14.72 15.50
CA VAL A 37 -7.48 15.49 15.95
C VAL A 37 -6.46 14.60 16.69
N LYS A 38 -6.90 13.60 17.46
CA LYS A 38 -6.01 12.66 18.16
C LYS A 38 -5.32 11.69 17.20
N GLU A 39 -6.05 11.18 16.20
CA GLU A 39 -5.56 10.24 15.18
C GLU A 39 -4.63 10.88 14.13
N GLN A 40 -4.50 12.21 14.10
CA GLN A 40 -3.62 12.98 13.18
C GLN A 40 -4.05 13.06 11.71
N PHE A 41 -5.22 12.55 11.35
CA PHE A 41 -5.72 12.55 9.98
C PHE A 41 -6.95 13.44 9.84
N ASP A 42 -7.01 14.12 8.70
CA ASP A 42 -8.03 15.11 8.39
C ASP A 42 -9.26 14.41 7.81
N ARG A 43 -9.02 13.55 6.80
CA ARG A 43 -10.08 13.00 5.93
C ARG A 43 -9.71 11.62 5.39
N THR A 44 -10.76 10.83 5.18
CA THR A 44 -10.72 9.63 4.34
C THR A 44 -11.76 9.83 3.23
N VAL A 45 -11.36 9.67 1.97
CA VAL A 45 -12.27 9.66 0.82
C VAL A 45 -12.19 8.28 0.19
N GLU A 46 -13.33 7.63 0.07
CA GLU A 46 -13.48 6.38 -0.68
C GLU A 46 -14.53 6.60 -1.77
N LEU A 47 -14.17 6.28 -3.02
CA LEU A 47 -15.12 6.26 -4.13
C LEU A 47 -15.07 4.86 -4.75
N SER A 48 -16.22 4.17 -4.71
CA SER A 48 -16.41 2.88 -5.35
C SER A 48 -17.75 2.86 -6.08
N VAL A 49 -17.84 2.11 -7.18
CA VAL A 49 -18.95 2.23 -8.14
C VAL A 49 -20.23 1.50 -7.68
N SER A 50 -20.23 0.73 -6.58
CA SER A 50 -21.49 0.19 -6.02
C SER A 50 -21.44 -0.17 -4.54
N SER A 51 -22.59 -0.09 -3.87
CA SER A 51 -22.80 -0.54 -2.48
C SER A 51 -22.97 -2.07 -2.34
N ALA A 52 -22.99 -2.83 -3.44
CA ALA A 52 -23.36 -4.25 -3.46
C ALA A 52 -22.39 -5.20 -4.20
N GLY A 53 -21.30 -4.71 -4.79
CA GLY A 53 -20.41 -5.55 -5.59
C GLY A 53 -19.16 -4.85 -6.14
N VAL A 54 -18.07 -5.61 -6.17
CA VAL A 54 -16.72 -5.23 -6.58
C VAL A 54 -16.71 -4.95 -8.08
N THR A 55 -16.88 -3.69 -8.48
CA THR A 55 -16.63 -3.31 -9.89
C THR A 55 -15.15 -3.30 -10.25
N GLY A 56 -14.27 -3.50 -9.26
CA GLY A 56 -12.81 -3.36 -9.37
C GLY A 56 -12.33 -1.90 -9.39
N TYR A 57 -13.19 -0.95 -9.79
CA TYR A 57 -12.86 0.47 -9.76
C TYR A 57 -12.96 1.05 -8.35
N GLY A 58 -11.90 1.72 -7.94
CA GLY A 58 -11.80 2.32 -6.61
C GLY A 58 -10.82 3.48 -6.56
N PHE A 59 -11.13 4.45 -5.72
CA PHE A 59 -10.22 5.50 -5.30
C PHE A 59 -10.28 5.61 -3.79
N PHE A 60 -9.12 5.59 -3.16
CA PHE A 60 -8.98 5.75 -1.73
C PHE A 60 -7.94 6.81 -1.43
N TYR A 61 -8.27 7.77 -0.57
CA TYR A 61 -7.34 8.77 -0.09
C TYR A 61 -7.46 8.97 1.40
N TRP A 62 -6.34 8.80 2.10
CA TRP A 62 -6.17 9.07 3.52
C TRP A 62 -5.25 10.26 3.69
N ALA A 63 -5.79 11.40 4.15
CA ALA A 63 -5.08 12.66 4.27
C ALA A 63 -4.56 12.90 5.68
N ARG A 64 -3.25 13.09 5.84
CA ARG A 64 -2.65 13.58 7.08
C ARG A 64 -2.95 15.08 7.29
N LEU A 65 -3.14 15.52 8.54
CA LEU A 65 -3.28 16.94 8.88
C LEU A 65 -1.98 17.71 8.58
N PRO A 66 -1.93 18.64 7.61
CA PRO A 66 -0.68 19.25 7.17
C PRO A 66 -0.02 20.15 8.21
N TRP A 67 -0.80 20.77 9.11
CA TRP A 67 -0.30 21.69 10.14
C TRP A 67 0.21 21.00 11.41
N ARG A 68 -0.01 19.69 11.58
CA ARG A 68 0.52 18.96 12.73
C ARG A 68 1.86 18.33 12.39
N ARG A 69 2.73 18.17 13.38
CA ARG A 69 3.91 17.31 13.20
C ARG A 69 3.43 15.85 13.09
N PRO A 70 3.79 15.12 12.03
CA PRO A 70 3.40 13.72 11.88
C PRO A 70 3.98 12.88 13.03
N VAL A 71 3.28 11.81 13.43
CA VAL A 71 3.96 10.69 14.11
C VAL A 71 5.06 10.19 13.17
N GLU A 72 6.19 9.81 13.73
CA GLU A 72 7.28 9.24 12.94
C GLU A 72 6.77 8.05 12.11
N GLY A 73 7.00 8.11 10.79
CA GLY A 73 6.55 7.10 9.84
C GLY A 73 5.16 7.34 9.25
N GLU A 74 4.32 8.21 9.80
CA GLU A 74 2.98 8.45 9.25
C GLU A 74 2.99 9.37 8.03
N MET A 75 2.28 8.94 6.99
CA MET A 75 2.13 9.65 5.72
C MET A 75 0.68 9.65 5.24
N SER A 76 0.38 10.54 4.29
CA SER A 76 -0.86 10.41 3.51
C SER A 76 -0.74 9.21 2.57
N LEU A 77 -1.84 8.49 2.36
CA LEU A 77 -1.92 7.34 1.46
C LEU A 77 -2.96 7.62 0.38
N VAL A 78 -2.63 7.33 -0.87
CA VAL A 78 -3.59 7.31 -1.97
C VAL A 78 -3.49 5.98 -2.70
N SER A 79 -4.63 5.39 -3.03
CA SER A 79 -4.72 4.15 -3.78
C SER A 79 -5.78 4.27 -4.87
N PHE A 80 -5.51 3.62 -5.99
CA PHE A 80 -6.39 3.53 -7.14
C PHE A 80 -6.51 2.06 -7.51
N SER A 81 -7.72 1.59 -7.78
CA SER A 81 -7.95 0.22 -8.25
C SER A 81 -8.74 0.22 -9.55
N TRP A 82 -8.44 -0.77 -10.37
CA TRP A 82 -9.15 -1.09 -11.60
C TRP A 82 -9.42 -2.60 -11.61
N PRO A 83 -10.53 -3.05 -12.24
CA PRO A 83 -10.71 -4.47 -12.53
C PRO A 83 -9.62 -4.96 -13.49
N THR A 84 -9.23 -6.23 -13.39
CA THR A 84 -8.24 -6.84 -14.30
C THR A 84 -8.69 -6.80 -15.75
N GLU A 85 -10.00 -6.85 -15.99
CA GLU A 85 -10.63 -6.68 -17.29
C GLU A 85 -10.27 -5.33 -17.93
N TYR A 86 -10.08 -4.27 -17.14
CA TYR A 86 -9.62 -2.98 -17.67
C TYR A 86 -8.16 -3.04 -18.15
N LEU A 87 -7.30 -3.80 -17.47
CA LEU A 87 -5.94 -4.05 -17.92
C LEU A 87 -5.95 -4.83 -19.24
N GLU A 88 -6.72 -5.91 -19.31
CA GLU A 88 -6.87 -6.74 -20.52
C GLU A 88 -7.42 -5.94 -21.72
N GLU A 89 -8.40 -5.07 -21.49
CA GLU A 89 -9.00 -4.24 -22.54
C GLU A 89 -8.09 -3.10 -23.03
N ARG A 90 -7.29 -2.51 -22.14
CA ARG A 90 -6.47 -1.32 -22.46
C ARG A 90 -5.04 -1.66 -22.85
N GLY A 91 -4.55 -2.84 -22.45
CA GLY A 91 -3.16 -3.23 -22.56
C GLY A 91 -2.27 -2.65 -21.47
N GLU A 92 -1.15 -3.31 -21.25
CA GLU A 92 -0.22 -3.10 -20.15
C GLU A 92 0.52 -1.78 -20.30
N GLU A 93 0.94 -1.44 -21.53
CA GLU A 93 1.60 -0.18 -21.85
C GLU A 93 0.71 1.01 -21.47
N ARG A 94 -0.57 0.96 -21.85
CA ARG A 94 -1.51 2.04 -21.55
C ARG A 94 -1.83 2.15 -20.07
N MET A 95 -1.88 1.00 -19.37
CA MET A 95 -2.05 0.99 -17.92
C MET A 95 -0.83 1.60 -17.22
N ARG A 96 0.38 1.24 -17.64
CA ARG A 96 1.63 1.82 -17.13
C ARG A 96 1.67 3.34 -17.31
N GLU A 97 1.38 3.83 -18.52
CA GLU A 97 1.30 5.27 -18.80
C GLU A 97 0.31 6.00 -17.89
N LEU A 98 -0.86 5.38 -17.62
CA LEU A 98 -1.86 5.97 -16.73
C LEU A 98 -1.34 6.04 -15.28
N ILE A 99 -0.74 4.96 -14.76
CA ILE A 99 -0.19 4.90 -13.40
C ILE A 99 0.92 5.94 -13.25
N GLU A 100 1.85 6.03 -14.19
CA GLU A 100 2.95 6.99 -14.14
C GLU A 100 2.46 8.43 -14.20
N ARG A 101 1.44 8.71 -15.01
CA ARG A 101 0.79 10.04 -15.05
C ARG A 101 0.13 10.41 -13.72
N LEU A 102 -0.52 9.45 -13.04
CA LEU A 102 -1.09 9.68 -11.71
C LEU A 102 0.01 9.91 -10.68
N ALA A 103 1.05 9.08 -10.67
CA ALA A 103 2.19 9.20 -9.77
C ALA A 103 2.90 10.55 -9.93
N ALA A 104 3.05 11.05 -11.15
CA ALA A 104 3.70 12.33 -11.44
C ALA A 104 3.02 13.54 -10.75
N LEU A 105 1.73 13.44 -10.42
CA LEU A 105 0.97 14.50 -9.73
C LEU A 105 1.21 14.52 -8.22
N LEU A 106 1.81 13.46 -7.66
CA LEU A 106 1.87 13.23 -6.23
C LEU A 106 3.29 13.45 -5.70
N PRO A 107 3.47 14.12 -4.54
CA PRO A 107 4.76 14.24 -3.88
C PRO A 107 5.03 13.02 -2.97
N TYR A 108 5.09 11.83 -3.57
CA TYR A 108 5.25 10.57 -2.81
C TYR A 108 6.70 10.34 -2.35
N GLU A 109 6.85 9.66 -1.21
CA GLU A 109 8.12 9.10 -0.70
C GLU A 109 8.33 7.64 -1.14
N SER A 110 7.25 6.93 -1.42
CA SER A 110 7.23 5.59 -2.02
C SER A 110 5.86 5.31 -2.62
N GLY A 111 5.79 4.33 -3.51
CA GLY A 111 4.54 3.83 -4.06
C GLY A 111 4.75 2.59 -4.92
N HIS A 112 3.66 1.93 -5.27
CA HIS A 112 3.71 0.73 -6.10
C HIS A 112 2.47 0.58 -6.98
N ALA A 113 2.57 -0.32 -7.96
CA ALA A 113 1.43 -0.85 -8.68
C ALA A 113 1.68 -2.30 -9.11
N GLY A 114 0.60 -3.07 -9.23
CA GLY A 114 0.64 -4.48 -9.60
C GLY A 114 -0.73 -5.12 -9.44
N LEU A 115 -0.77 -6.45 -9.54
CA LEU A 115 -1.98 -7.20 -9.25
C LEU A 115 -2.22 -7.24 -7.73
N ALA A 116 -3.49 -7.24 -7.32
CA ALA A 116 -3.87 -7.28 -5.92
C ALA A 116 -5.15 -8.08 -5.72
N PHE A 117 -5.30 -8.68 -4.54
CA PHE A 117 -6.56 -9.27 -4.10
C PHE A 117 -7.53 -8.17 -3.69
N SER A 118 -8.53 -7.87 -4.51
CA SER A 118 -9.56 -6.89 -4.14
C SER A 118 -10.58 -7.47 -3.16
N SER A 119 -11.01 -6.66 -2.20
CA SER A 119 -12.10 -6.99 -1.28
C SER A 119 -13.09 -5.82 -1.17
N PRO A 120 -14.38 -6.08 -0.88
CA PRO A 120 -15.32 -5.02 -0.49
C PRO A 120 -14.93 -4.33 0.82
N ASN A 121 -14.01 -4.90 1.60
CA ASN A 121 -13.55 -4.31 2.85
C ASN A 121 -12.39 -3.32 2.61
N LEU A 122 -12.49 -2.16 3.23
CA LEU A 122 -11.48 -1.09 3.19
C LEU A 122 -10.06 -1.52 3.59
N TRP A 123 -9.97 -2.57 4.41
CA TRP A 123 -8.73 -3.04 5.03
C TRP A 123 -8.10 -4.24 4.29
N GLY A 124 -8.55 -4.49 3.06
CA GLY A 124 -8.11 -5.61 2.25
C GLY A 124 -8.91 -6.89 2.50
N PRO A 125 -8.52 -7.99 1.83
CA PRO A 125 -9.21 -9.27 1.89
C PRO A 125 -9.15 -9.92 3.28
N ALA A 126 -10.17 -10.73 3.57
CA ALA A 126 -10.16 -11.56 4.77
C ALA A 126 -9.09 -12.65 4.62
N MET A 127 -7.95 -12.47 5.28
CA MET A 127 -6.79 -13.37 5.11
C MET A 127 -7.08 -14.83 5.46
N LYS A 128 -8.04 -15.09 6.36
CA LYS A 128 -8.51 -16.46 6.65
C LYS A 128 -8.94 -17.21 5.38
N ASP A 129 -9.49 -16.48 4.40
CA ASP A 129 -10.08 -17.04 3.18
C ASP A 129 -9.10 -17.08 2.01
N ILE A 130 -7.99 -16.33 2.04
CA ILE A 130 -7.09 -16.16 0.89
C ILE A 130 -5.59 -16.37 1.17
N HIS A 131 -5.21 -16.68 2.42
CA HIS A 131 -3.78 -16.70 2.78
C HIS A 131 -2.98 -17.79 2.06
N GLU A 132 -3.62 -18.91 1.69
CA GLU A 132 -2.96 -19.98 0.93
C GLU A 132 -2.64 -19.50 -0.49
N GLU A 133 -3.60 -18.84 -1.13
CA GLU A 133 -3.46 -18.22 -2.44
C GLU A 133 -2.42 -17.08 -2.40
N ALA A 134 -2.48 -16.21 -1.39
CA ALA A 134 -1.49 -15.13 -1.22
C ALA A 134 -0.06 -15.65 -1.06
N MET A 135 0.12 -16.86 -0.50
CA MET A 135 1.42 -17.53 -0.40
C MET A 135 1.83 -18.19 -1.71
N ARG A 136 0.88 -18.74 -2.47
CA ARG A 136 1.13 -19.38 -3.77
C ARG A 136 1.45 -18.37 -4.88
N TYR A 137 0.81 -17.20 -4.83
CA TYR A 137 0.85 -16.14 -5.84
C TYR A 137 1.53 -14.88 -5.27
N PRO A 138 2.86 -14.87 -5.10
CA PRO A 138 3.56 -13.80 -4.38
C PRO A 138 3.54 -12.45 -5.10
N GLY A 139 3.20 -12.41 -6.38
CA GLY A 139 3.02 -11.16 -7.13
C GLY A 139 1.72 -10.42 -6.82
N LEU A 140 0.76 -11.06 -6.12
CA LEU A 140 -0.49 -10.44 -5.70
C LEU A 140 -0.32 -9.69 -4.37
N ASP A 141 -0.60 -8.39 -4.37
CA ASP A 141 -0.65 -7.57 -3.15
C ASP A 141 -1.93 -7.87 -2.32
N VAL A 142 -1.78 -7.86 -1.00
CA VAL A 142 -2.89 -7.99 -0.03
C VAL A 142 -2.93 -6.83 0.96
N THR A 143 -1.97 -5.90 0.89
CA THR A 143 -1.84 -4.78 1.84
C THR A 143 -2.59 -3.54 1.40
N HIS A 144 -2.68 -3.31 0.08
CA HIS A 144 -3.24 -2.09 -0.51
C HIS A 144 -2.55 -0.81 -0.03
N GLY A 145 -1.27 -0.90 0.34
CA GLY A 145 -0.47 0.19 0.89
C GLY A 145 -0.52 0.30 2.43
N GLN A 146 0.41 1.04 3.00
CA GLN A 146 0.54 1.25 4.45
C GLN A 146 0.77 2.75 4.72
N LYS A 147 0.16 3.30 5.77
CA LYS A 147 0.34 4.73 6.11
C LYS A 147 1.53 4.99 7.02
N GLU A 148 2.03 3.97 7.72
CA GLU A 148 3.18 4.03 8.63
C GLU A 148 4.52 3.68 7.97
N LEU A 149 4.71 3.99 6.68
CA LEU A 149 5.93 3.65 5.93
C LEU A 149 7.11 4.60 6.17
N GLY A 150 6.84 5.89 6.43
CA GLY A 150 7.85 6.94 6.33
C GLY A 150 8.54 6.89 4.97
N THR A 151 9.86 6.89 4.93
CA THR A 151 10.62 6.82 3.68
C THR A 151 10.89 5.38 3.20
N ARG A 152 10.25 4.37 3.80
CA ARG A 152 10.44 2.96 3.42
C ARG A 152 9.53 2.56 2.25
N VAL A 153 9.84 1.41 1.68
CA VAL A 153 9.05 0.76 0.62
C VAL A 153 8.25 -0.40 1.23
N ASP A 154 6.98 -0.52 0.92
CA ASP A 154 6.06 -1.50 1.52
C ASP A 154 6.34 -2.96 1.08
N GLY A 155 6.89 -3.14 -0.12
CA GLY A 155 7.23 -4.43 -0.70
C GLY A 155 7.85 -4.30 -2.09
N VAL A 156 7.84 -5.41 -2.84
CA VAL A 156 8.19 -5.42 -4.26
C VAL A 156 6.98 -5.85 -5.07
N HIS A 157 6.70 -5.09 -6.13
CA HIS A 157 5.52 -5.23 -6.98
C HIS A 157 5.93 -5.08 -8.46
N TRP A 158 4.98 -5.05 -9.40
CA TRP A 158 5.29 -4.89 -10.82
C TRP A 158 5.98 -3.55 -11.11
N LEU A 159 5.38 -2.44 -10.67
CA LEU A 159 5.96 -1.11 -10.72
C LEU A 159 6.29 -0.65 -9.29
N ASN A 160 7.51 -0.17 -9.08
CA ASN A 160 8.01 0.27 -7.78
C ASN A 160 8.51 1.71 -7.89
N PHE A 161 7.79 2.64 -7.28
CA PHE A 161 8.11 4.06 -7.26
C PHE A 161 8.97 4.37 -6.04
N LEU A 162 10.23 4.71 -6.30
CA LEU A 162 11.22 5.03 -5.27
C LEU A 162 11.31 6.54 -5.08
N GLY A 163 11.05 7.00 -3.86
CA GLY A 163 11.21 8.38 -3.48
C GLY A 163 12.67 8.84 -3.35
N PRO A 164 12.88 10.14 -3.10
CA PRO A 164 14.21 10.73 -3.10
C PRO A 164 15.16 10.14 -2.07
N GLU A 165 14.66 9.82 -0.89
CA GLU A 165 15.51 9.34 0.20
C GLU A 165 16.06 7.93 -0.08
N VAL A 166 15.20 6.98 -0.49
CA VAL A 166 15.64 5.63 -0.85
C VAL A 166 16.57 5.67 -2.05
N LEU A 167 16.20 6.40 -3.11
CA LEU A 167 17.01 6.47 -4.32
C LEU A 167 18.40 7.05 -4.05
N ARG A 168 18.49 8.09 -3.21
CA ARG A 168 19.76 8.67 -2.76
C ARG A 168 20.61 7.67 -1.98
N GLN A 169 20.00 6.90 -1.08
CA GLN A 169 20.72 5.91 -0.27
C GLN A 169 21.21 4.70 -1.08
N VAL A 170 20.49 4.31 -2.13
CA VAL A 170 20.91 3.27 -3.08
C VAL A 170 22.07 3.74 -3.98
N GLY A 171 22.30 5.05 -4.07
CA GLY A 171 23.37 5.64 -4.88
C GLY A 171 22.88 6.24 -6.21
N GLY A 172 21.57 6.43 -6.37
CA GLY A 172 20.95 6.95 -7.57
C GLY A 172 20.47 5.87 -8.55
N GLU A 173 19.80 6.33 -9.61
CA GLU A 173 19.21 5.48 -10.65
C GLU A 173 20.25 4.60 -11.37
N GLU A 174 21.39 5.16 -11.77
CA GLU A 174 22.46 4.40 -12.45
C GLU A 174 23.05 3.30 -11.56
N ALA A 175 23.26 3.61 -10.27
CA ALA A 175 23.75 2.64 -9.30
C ALA A 175 22.73 1.53 -9.02
N LEU A 176 21.43 1.88 -8.98
CA LEU A 176 20.35 0.91 -8.88
C LEU A 176 20.30 0.00 -10.12
N ARG A 177 20.35 0.59 -11.33
CA ARG A 177 20.38 -0.16 -12.59
C ARG A 177 21.56 -1.11 -12.66
N GLY A 178 22.76 -0.67 -12.24
CA GLY A 178 23.95 -1.51 -12.23
C GLY A 178 23.92 -2.68 -11.23
N GLN A 179 23.01 -2.67 -10.26
CA GLN A 179 22.81 -3.77 -9.29
C GLN A 179 21.80 -4.81 -9.77
N LEU A 180 21.05 -4.53 -10.84
CA LEU A 180 20.01 -5.39 -11.39
C LEU A 180 20.51 -6.07 -12.66
N SER A 181 20.31 -7.38 -12.76
CA SER A 181 20.79 -8.20 -13.87
C SER A 181 19.66 -8.74 -14.75
N ALA A 182 18.41 -8.75 -14.25
CA ALA A 182 17.26 -9.18 -15.03
C ALA A 182 17.02 -8.25 -16.23
N VAL A 183 17.07 -8.82 -17.44
CA VAL A 183 16.89 -8.09 -18.71
C VAL A 183 15.49 -7.46 -18.84
N SER A 184 14.49 -8.07 -18.21
CA SER A 184 13.12 -7.56 -18.16
C SER A 184 12.94 -6.38 -17.21
N THR A 185 13.93 -6.08 -16.36
CA THR A 185 13.84 -4.97 -15.40
C THR A 185 14.26 -3.66 -16.05
N ARG A 186 13.38 -2.67 -15.98
CA ARG A 186 13.63 -1.30 -16.45
C ARG A 186 13.70 -0.36 -15.26
N VAL A 187 14.69 0.51 -15.25
CA VAL A 187 14.83 1.59 -14.26
C VAL A 187 14.78 2.90 -15.01
N GLU A 188 13.87 3.79 -14.62
CA GLU A 188 13.65 5.08 -15.27
C GLU A 188 13.64 6.20 -14.23
N ALA A 189 14.46 7.23 -14.43
CA ALA A 189 14.43 8.45 -13.63
C ALA A 189 13.13 9.24 -13.81
N LEU A 190 12.64 9.77 -12.69
CA LEU A 190 11.49 10.66 -12.60
C LEU A 190 11.90 12.00 -11.98
N ALA A 191 11.11 13.03 -12.25
CA ALA A 191 11.37 14.36 -11.72
C ALA A 191 11.37 14.40 -10.18
N GLY A 192 12.24 15.23 -9.60
CA GLY A 192 12.34 15.41 -8.14
C GLY A 192 13.25 14.39 -7.45
N GLY A 193 14.18 13.76 -8.18
CA GLY A 193 15.09 12.77 -7.62
C GLY A 193 14.41 11.44 -7.30
N ARG A 194 13.41 11.06 -8.11
CA ARG A 194 12.63 9.83 -7.96
C ARG A 194 12.95 8.87 -9.11
N ALA A 195 12.57 7.62 -8.97
CA ALA A 195 12.69 6.65 -10.05
C ALA A 195 11.54 5.64 -10.00
N VAL A 196 11.21 5.06 -11.14
CA VAL A 196 10.36 3.87 -11.22
C VAL A 196 11.19 2.67 -11.65
N VAL A 197 10.99 1.55 -10.96
CA VAL A 197 11.51 0.24 -11.37
C VAL A 197 10.34 -0.61 -11.85
N ALA A 198 10.34 -0.95 -13.14
CA ALA A 198 9.36 -1.84 -13.75
C ALA A 198 9.97 -3.24 -13.90
N LEU A 199 9.28 -4.25 -13.37
CA LEU A 199 9.69 -5.65 -13.41
C LEU A 199 8.91 -6.38 -14.50
N GLY A 200 9.41 -6.33 -15.75
CA GLY A 200 8.70 -6.89 -16.90
C GLY A 200 7.71 -5.93 -17.55
N GLU A 201 7.13 -6.38 -18.66
CA GLU A 201 6.19 -5.59 -19.47
C GLU A 201 4.75 -5.66 -18.94
N GLU A 202 4.42 -6.73 -18.22
CA GLU A 202 3.11 -6.99 -17.64
C GLU A 202 3.23 -7.37 -16.16
N PRO A 203 2.20 -7.15 -15.33
CA PRO A 203 2.27 -7.55 -13.94
C PRO A 203 2.10 -9.06 -13.80
N GLU A 204 3.08 -9.73 -13.18
CA GLU A 204 3.03 -11.17 -12.95
C GLU A 204 2.52 -11.51 -11.54
N ALA A 205 1.62 -12.49 -11.43
CA ALA A 205 1.20 -13.05 -10.15
C ALA A 205 2.21 -14.08 -9.59
N GLY A 206 2.97 -14.73 -10.49
CA GLY A 206 3.74 -15.95 -10.21
C GLY A 206 2.82 -17.16 -9.96
N ASP A 207 3.41 -18.32 -9.66
CA ASP A 207 2.72 -19.51 -9.16
C ASP A 207 3.80 -20.46 -8.61
N LEU A 208 4.00 -20.43 -7.30
CA LEU A 208 5.03 -21.25 -6.65
C LEU A 208 4.77 -22.76 -6.78
N ALA A 209 3.52 -23.18 -7.02
CA ALA A 209 3.22 -24.59 -7.26
C ALA A 209 3.66 -25.06 -8.66
N GLN A 210 3.79 -24.13 -9.61
CA GLN A 210 4.30 -24.39 -10.97
C GLN A 210 5.78 -24.01 -11.14
N GLY A 211 6.43 -23.49 -10.10
CA GLY A 211 7.83 -23.07 -10.15
C GLY A 211 8.05 -21.64 -10.70
N GLU A 212 6.96 -20.89 -10.91
CA GLU A 212 6.99 -19.49 -11.33
C GLU A 212 7.30 -18.60 -10.13
N THR A 213 8.60 -18.35 -9.93
CA THR A 213 9.15 -17.79 -8.70
C THR A 213 9.42 -16.29 -8.74
N LEU A 214 9.12 -15.62 -9.85
CA LEU A 214 9.35 -14.19 -10.07
C LEU A 214 10.80 -13.75 -9.75
N PRO A 215 11.80 -14.22 -10.52
CA PRO A 215 13.20 -13.97 -10.22
C PRO A 215 13.58 -12.48 -10.21
N ALA A 216 12.99 -11.65 -11.09
CA ALA A 216 13.20 -10.20 -11.11
C ALA A 216 12.69 -9.50 -9.83
N TYR A 217 11.55 -9.97 -9.30
CA TYR A 217 10.98 -9.47 -8.04
C TYR A 217 11.87 -9.82 -6.85
N ARG A 218 12.40 -11.05 -6.84
CA ARG A 218 13.37 -11.49 -5.81
C ARG A 218 14.69 -10.74 -5.89
N GLU A 219 15.18 -10.46 -7.09
CA GLU A 219 16.39 -9.65 -7.29
C GLU A 219 16.20 -8.25 -6.71
N LEU A 220 15.13 -7.55 -7.09
CA LEU A 220 14.85 -6.21 -6.56
C LEU A 220 14.63 -6.25 -5.05
N ALA A 221 13.96 -7.26 -4.51
CA ALA A 221 13.74 -7.39 -3.07
C ALA A 221 15.07 -7.50 -2.30
N ARG A 222 16.04 -8.24 -2.82
CA ARG A 222 17.39 -8.34 -2.21
C ARG A 222 18.15 -7.03 -2.29
N VAL A 223 18.07 -6.33 -3.43
CA VAL A 223 18.68 -4.99 -3.56
C VAL A 223 18.04 -4.03 -2.55
N LEU A 224 16.72 -4.08 -2.40
CA LEU A 224 15.97 -3.15 -1.54
C LEU A 224 15.87 -3.60 -0.07
N GLU A 225 16.43 -4.74 0.34
CA GLU A 225 16.16 -5.38 1.64
C GLU A 225 16.26 -4.43 2.85
N ARG A 226 17.24 -3.53 2.84
CA ARG A 226 17.48 -2.56 3.93
C ARG A 226 16.41 -1.48 4.04
N TRP A 227 15.73 -1.18 2.94
CA TRP A 227 14.73 -0.11 2.81
C TRP A 227 13.29 -0.64 2.81
N LEU A 228 13.11 -1.95 2.71
CA LEU A 228 11.81 -2.56 2.87
C LEU A 228 11.25 -2.28 4.27
N TYR A 229 9.94 -2.07 4.32
CA TYR A 229 9.19 -1.92 5.54
C TYR A 229 9.11 -3.28 6.24
N PRO A 230 9.56 -3.40 7.50
CA PRO A 230 9.48 -4.66 8.21
C PRO A 230 8.02 -5.00 8.53
N CYS A 231 7.69 -6.29 8.56
CA CYS A 231 6.38 -6.74 9.04
C CYS A 231 6.11 -6.14 10.43
N PRO A 232 4.97 -5.47 10.66
CA PRO A 232 4.65 -4.93 11.98
C PRO A 232 4.70 -6.03 13.05
N PRO A 233 5.33 -5.80 14.22
CA PRO A 233 5.54 -6.85 15.22
C PRO A 233 4.27 -7.53 15.75
N LEU A 234 3.15 -6.81 15.76
CA LEU A 234 1.85 -7.30 16.24
C LEU A 234 0.91 -7.71 15.10
N LEU A 235 1.37 -7.67 13.84
CA LEU A 235 0.56 -8.10 12.72
C LEU A 235 0.44 -9.63 12.74
N ALA A 236 -0.79 -10.08 12.96
CA ALA A 236 -1.17 -11.48 12.80
C ALA A 236 -2.41 -11.53 11.92
N TRP A 237 -2.37 -12.36 10.89
CA TRP A 237 -3.57 -12.65 10.12
C TRP A 237 -4.47 -13.56 10.94
N ARG A 238 -5.65 -13.03 11.27
CA ARG A 238 -6.65 -13.75 12.07
C ARG A 238 -7.05 -15.03 11.36
N ASP A 239 -7.18 -16.11 12.12
CA ASP A 239 -7.56 -17.45 11.64
C ASP A 239 -6.59 -18.03 10.58
N CYS A 240 -5.35 -17.52 10.51
CA CYS A 240 -4.28 -18.08 9.70
C CYS A 240 -3.21 -18.76 10.57
N PRO A 241 -2.39 -19.67 10.01
CA PRO A 241 -1.24 -20.22 10.71
C PRO A 241 -0.31 -19.13 11.26
N ALA A 242 0.31 -19.41 12.41
CA ALA A 242 1.30 -18.50 12.99
C ALA A 242 2.45 -18.23 12.00
N GLY A 243 2.91 -16.98 11.95
CA GLY A 243 3.99 -16.59 11.03
C GLY A 243 3.54 -16.28 9.60
N SER A 244 2.26 -16.48 9.22
CA SER A 244 1.82 -16.27 7.84
C SER A 244 2.02 -14.82 7.39
N ALA A 245 1.67 -13.83 8.20
CA ALA A 245 1.90 -12.43 7.85
C ALA A 245 3.40 -12.13 7.63
N GLN A 246 4.27 -12.60 8.53
CA GLN A 246 5.73 -12.41 8.42
C GLN A 246 6.30 -13.06 7.15
N ARG A 247 5.88 -14.28 6.83
CA ARG A 247 6.32 -14.99 5.61
C ARG A 247 5.90 -14.25 4.35
N TRP A 248 4.66 -13.74 4.31
CA TRP A 248 4.19 -12.99 3.14
C TRP A 248 4.93 -11.66 2.98
N TRP A 249 5.21 -10.98 4.10
CA TRP A 249 6.01 -9.76 4.08
C TRP A 249 7.42 -9.97 3.52
N ARG A 250 7.96 -11.18 3.72
CA ARG A 250 9.30 -11.59 3.24
C ARG A 250 9.25 -12.50 2.00
N ARG A 251 8.12 -12.59 1.30
CA ARG A 251 7.87 -13.56 0.21
C ARG A 251 8.88 -13.57 -0.93
N PHE A 252 9.64 -12.50 -1.11
CA PHE A 252 10.69 -12.38 -2.13
C PHE A 252 12.12 -12.43 -1.59
N LEU A 253 12.28 -12.46 -0.27
CA LEU A 253 13.58 -12.56 0.41
C LEU A 253 13.90 -14.01 0.83
N ASP A 254 12.86 -14.76 1.19
CA ASP A 254 12.97 -16.14 1.71
C ASP A 254 12.74 -17.22 0.62
#